data_AF-A0A925QQ97-F1
#
_entry.id   AF-A0A925QQ97-F1
#
_cell.length_a   1.000
_cell.length_b   1.000
_cell.length_c   1.000
_cell.angle_alpha   90.00
_cell.angle_beta   90.00
_cell.angle_gamma   90.00
#
_symmetry.space_group_name_H-M   'P 1'
#
loop_
_entity.id
_entity.type
_entity.pdbx_description
1 polymer ?
#
loop_
_entity_poly.entity_id
_entity_poly.type
_entity_poly.pdbx_seq_one_letter_code
_entity_poly.pdbx_strand_id
1 'polypeptide(L)'
;RRAHALSFWQLPDRGVRPDADLVQRIAVAIDAQGADWLLAPSPFEVHPDHRATCVAAIQAASGATARRVRLGFYEVGQPLMPNGLLDISAVVARKRQAMRCFASQLAQQRYDEQIDGLNRYRAYTLGAGTTHAEAYWFPEADERAGVAATLRGLVKQLARRFGVQAMALAPAEPDLDPKKRTP
;
A
#
# COMPACT_ATOMS: atom_id res chain seq x y z
N ARG A 1 -16.97 -6.48 -21.21
CA ARG A 1 -16.68 -5.55 -20.09
C ARG A 1 -16.37 -6.41 -18.88
N ARG A 2 -15.16 -6.34 -18.29
CA ARG A 2 -14.94 -7.00 -16.98
C ARG A 2 -15.80 -6.27 -15.95
N ALA A 3 -16.64 -6.97 -15.21
CA ALA A 3 -17.46 -6.39 -14.17
C ALA A 3 -16.55 -5.97 -13.00
N HIS A 4 -16.69 -4.73 -12.52
CA HIS A 4 -16.06 -4.31 -11.28
C HIS A 4 -16.93 -4.80 -10.12
N ALA A 5 -16.35 -5.59 -9.20
CA ALA A 5 -17.03 -6.08 -8.01
C ALA A 5 -16.54 -5.31 -6.78
N LEU A 6 -17.48 -4.95 -5.90
CA LEU A 6 -17.19 -4.28 -4.63
C LEU A 6 -17.69 -5.18 -3.50
N SER A 7 -16.82 -5.44 -2.52
CA SER A 7 -17.11 -6.27 -1.35
C SER A 7 -16.81 -5.49 -0.09
N PHE A 8 -17.74 -5.51 0.87
CA PHE A 8 -17.59 -4.91 2.18
C PHE A 8 -17.49 -6.01 3.24
N TRP A 9 -16.37 -6.12 3.93
CA TRP A 9 -16.14 -7.17 4.95
C TRP A 9 -16.62 -6.80 6.36
N GLN A 10 -17.18 -5.59 6.52
CA GLN A 10 -17.81 -5.12 7.76
C GLN A 10 -16.89 -5.28 8.99
N LEU A 11 -15.58 -5.07 8.80
CA LEU A 11 -14.64 -5.00 9.91
C LEU A 11 -14.88 -3.67 10.65
N PRO A 12 -14.86 -3.69 11.99
CA PRO A 12 -15.05 -2.47 12.77
C PRO A 12 -13.93 -1.47 12.47
N ASP A 13 -14.29 -0.19 12.35
CA ASP A 13 -13.31 0.90 12.27
C ASP A 13 -12.41 0.88 13.50
N ARG A 14 -11.12 1.17 13.31
CA ARG A 14 -10.05 1.05 14.32
C ARG A 14 -9.86 -0.38 14.84
N GLY A 15 -10.43 -1.37 14.16
CA GLY A 15 -10.46 -2.77 14.57
C GLY A 15 -9.78 -3.72 13.58
N VAL A 16 -9.21 -3.21 12.49
CA VAL A 16 -8.49 -4.03 11.51
C VAL A 16 -7.19 -4.57 12.12
N ARG A 17 -7.00 -5.89 12.08
CA ARG A 17 -5.81 -6.58 12.57
C ARG A 17 -5.25 -7.50 11.48
N PRO A 18 -3.92 -7.64 11.36
CA PRO A 18 -3.31 -8.58 10.42
C PRO A 18 -3.32 -10.00 11.00
N ASP A 19 -4.51 -10.52 11.28
CA ASP A 19 -4.71 -11.87 11.80
C ASP A 19 -4.94 -12.87 10.67
N ALA A 20 -4.97 -14.16 11.03
CA ALA A 20 -5.13 -15.24 10.08
C ALA A 20 -6.46 -15.16 9.29
N ASP A 21 -7.52 -14.62 9.91
CA ASP A 21 -8.83 -14.48 9.26
C ASP A 21 -8.76 -13.43 8.14
N LEU A 22 -8.23 -12.23 8.42
CA LEU A 22 -8.07 -11.20 7.39
C LEU A 22 -7.14 -11.67 6.25
N VAL A 23 -6.03 -12.31 6.60
CA VAL A 23 -5.08 -12.86 5.60
C VAL A 23 -5.79 -13.89 4.70
N GLN A 24 -6.58 -14.79 5.28
CA GLN A 24 -7.31 -15.80 4.52
C GLN A 24 -8.40 -15.18 3.63
N ARG A 25 -9.14 -14.17 4.13
CA ARG A 25 -10.14 -13.44 3.34
C ARG A 25 -9.52 -12.77 2.11
N ILE A 26 -8.35 -12.14 2.27
CA ILE A 26 -7.60 -11.54 1.15
C ILE A 26 -7.16 -12.61 0.15
N ALA A 27 -6.59 -13.72 0.62
CA ALA A 27 -6.14 -14.81 -0.26
C ALA A 27 -7.30 -15.40 -1.09
N VAL A 28 -8.44 -15.69 -0.46
CA VAL A 28 -9.65 -16.17 -1.14
C VAL A 28 -10.15 -15.15 -2.16
N ALA A 29 -10.12 -13.85 -1.85
CA ALA A 29 -10.55 -12.81 -2.77
C ALA A 29 -9.62 -12.65 -3.98
N ILE A 30 -8.31 -12.87 -3.81
CA ILE A 30 -7.33 -12.89 -4.91
C ILE A 30 -7.65 -14.03 -5.88
N ASP A 31 -7.86 -15.24 -5.34
CA ASP A 31 -8.12 -16.44 -6.15
C ASP A 31 -9.47 -16.36 -6.86
N ALA A 32 -10.52 -15.95 -6.15
CA ALA A 32 -11.88 -15.84 -6.71
C ALA A 32 -11.96 -14.83 -7.87
N GLN A 33 -11.13 -13.78 -7.84
CA GLN A 33 -11.07 -12.76 -8.90
C GLN A 33 -10.08 -13.10 -10.01
N GLY A 34 -9.20 -14.09 -9.81
CA GLY A 34 -8.06 -14.35 -10.69
C GLY A 34 -7.17 -13.12 -10.85
N ALA A 35 -6.89 -12.43 -9.74
CA ALA A 35 -6.24 -11.12 -9.78
C ALA A 35 -4.75 -11.19 -10.17
N ASP A 36 -4.33 -10.36 -11.13
CA ASP A 36 -2.92 -10.18 -11.50
C ASP A 36 -2.16 -9.29 -10.49
N TRP A 37 -2.89 -8.40 -9.80
CA TRP A 37 -2.36 -7.41 -8.88
C TRP A 37 -3.15 -7.36 -7.57
N LEU A 38 -2.43 -7.27 -6.46
CA LEU A 38 -2.92 -6.89 -5.16
C LEU A 38 -2.32 -5.51 -4.82
N LEU A 39 -3.17 -4.50 -4.72
CA LEU A 39 -2.78 -3.16 -4.30
C LEU A 39 -3.20 -2.94 -2.85
N ALA A 40 -2.29 -2.46 -2.01
CA ALA A 40 -2.53 -2.23 -0.59
C ALA A 40 -1.98 -0.86 -0.13
N PRO A 41 -2.47 -0.31 1.00
CA PRO A 41 -1.90 0.91 1.56
C PRO A 41 -0.41 0.76 1.87
N SER A 42 0.33 1.87 1.78
CA SER A 42 1.78 1.85 1.98
C SER A 42 2.22 1.40 3.37
N PRO A 43 3.44 0.85 3.52
CA PRO A 43 4.01 0.57 4.84
C PRO A 43 4.33 1.84 5.65
N PHE A 44 4.28 3.02 5.04
CA PHE A 44 4.54 4.32 5.67
C PHE A 44 3.29 4.98 6.23
N GLU A 45 2.12 4.34 6.11
CA GLU A 45 0.87 4.91 6.57
C GLU A 45 0.87 5.19 8.07
N VAL A 46 0.24 6.31 8.46
CA VAL A 46 0.08 6.71 9.87
C VAL A 46 -1.08 5.99 10.55
N HIS A 47 -2.13 5.65 9.78
CA HIS A 47 -3.34 5.06 10.34
C HIS A 47 -3.11 3.57 10.67
N PRO A 48 -3.43 3.12 11.90
CA PRO A 48 -3.18 1.74 12.31
C PRO A 48 -3.87 0.71 11.40
N ASP A 49 -5.10 0.96 10.97
CA ASP A 49 -5.84 0.04 10.10
C ASP A 49 -5.23 -0.05 8.70
N HIS A 50 -4.66 1.03 8.18
CA HIS A 50 -3.95 0.99 6.90
C HIS A 50 -2.69 0.13 7.02
N ARG A 51 -1.92 0.29 8.11
CA ARG A 51 -0.75 -0.53 8.41
C ARG A 51 -1.13 -2.00 8.61
N ALA A 52 -2.21 -2.29 9.33
CA ALA A 52 -2.71 -3.64 9.52
C ALA A 52 -3.12 -4.28 8.18
N THR A 53 -3.83 -3.53 7.34
CA THR A 53 -4.20 -3.96 5.98
C THR A 53 -2.96 -4.23 5.12
N CYS A 54 -1.95 -3.38 5.19
CA CYS A 54 -0.67 -3.56 4.50
C CYS A 54 0.02 -4.87 4.91
N VAL A 55 0.14 -5.14 6.22
CA VAL A 55 0.74 -6.38 6.73
C VAL A 55 -0.06 -7.61 6.30
N ALA A 56 -1.39 -7.57 6.42
CA ALA A 56 -2.24 -8.67 5.99
C ALA A 56 -2.13 -8.95 4.49
N ALA A 57 -2.05 -7.90 3.67
CA ALA A 57 -1.86 -8.02 2.22
C ALA A 57 -0.50 -8.64 1.88
N ILE A 58 0.59 -8.25 2.58
CA ILE A 58 1.91 -8.88 2.42
C ILE A 58 1.85 -10.37 2.76
N GLN A 59 1.25 -10.71 3.90
CA GLN A 59 1.12 -12.10 4.34
C GLN A 59 0.31 -12.92 3.32
N ALA A 60 -0.85 -12.40 2.88
CA ALA A 60 -1.71 -13.03 1.88
C ALA A 60 -1.03 -13.15 0.51
N ALA A 61 -0.15 -12.21 0.13
CA ALA A 61 0.62 -12.27 -1.11
C ALA A 61 1.91 -13.11 -1.00
N SER A 62 2.27 -13.59 0.19
CA SER A 62 3.50 -14.37 0.43
C SER A 62 3.26 -15.87 0.64
N GLY A 63 2.00 -16.29 0.78
CA GLY A 63 1.58 -17.69 0.95
C GLY A 63 1.54 -18.51 -0.35
N ALA A 64 0.71 -19.55 -0.41
CA ALA A 64 0.56 -20.42 -1.60
C ALA A 64 0.12 -19.66 -2.88
N THR A 65 -0.50 -18.50 -2.70
CA THR A 65 -0.92 -17.50 -3.71
C THR A 65 0.24 -16.67 -4.28
N ALA A 66 1.42 -16.68 -3.64
CA ALA A 66 2.55 -15.79 -3.95
C ALA A 66 3.13 -15.93 -5.35
N ARG A 67 2.90 -17.07 -6.02
CA ARG A 67 3.39 -17.31 -7.38
C ARG A 67 2.54 -16.62 -8.46
N ARG A 68 1.37 -16.06 -8.13
CA ARG A 68 0.40 -15.57 -9.14
C ARG A 68 0.12 -14.07 -9.10
N VAL A 69 0.11 -13.46 -7.92
CA VAL A 69 -0.28 -12.05 -7.76
C VAL A 69 0.93 -11.14 -7.54
N ARG A 70 0.95 -9.99 -8.21
CA ARG A 70 1.94 -8.94 -7.99
C ARG A 70 1.47 -8.01 -6.88
N LEU A 71 2.33 -7.74 -5.90
CA LEU A 71 2.03 -6.80 -4.82
C LEU A 71 2.47 -5.39 -5.19
N GLY A 72 1.63 -4.40 -4.91
CA GLY A 72 1.95 -2.98 -5.02
C GLY A 72 1.38 -2.18 -3.88
N PHE A 73 2.05 -1.08 -3.54
CA PHE A 73 1.68 -0.23 -2.42
C PHE A 73 1.35 1.18 -2.90
N TYR A 74 0.24 1.74 -2.42
CA TYR A 74 -0.23 3.08 -2.78
C TYR A 74 -0.28 4.03 -1.59
N GLU A 75 -0.27 5.32 -1.89
CA GLU A 75 -0.30 6.42 -0.92
C GLU A 75 -1.74 6.72 -0.48
N VAL A 76 -1.95 6.90 0.84
CA VAL A 76 -3.23 7.39 1.39
C VAL A 76 -2.99 8.59 2.28
N GLY A 77 -2.43 8.37 3.47
CA GLY A 77 -2.21 9.42 4.47
C GLY A 77 -0.77 9.93 4.51
N GLN A 78 0.19 9.17 3.97
CA GLN A 78 1.61 9.56 3.98
C GLN A 78 2.28 9.22 2.64
N PRO A 79 3.05 10.15 2.04
CA PRO A 79 3.81 9.87 0.84
C PRO A 79 4.90 8.81 1.07
N LEU A 80 5.09 7.93 0.07
CA LEU A 80 6.14 6.92 0.04
C LEU A 80 7.30 7.34 -0.87
N MET A 81 8.37 6.53 -0.88
CA MET A 81 9.41 6.61 -1.91
C MET A 81 9.01 5.68 -3.07
N PRO A 82 8.54 6.20 -4.22
CA PRO A 82 8.00 5.34 -5.26
C PRO A 82 9.10 4.76 -6.13
N ASN A 83 8.80 3.63 -6.77
CA ASN A 83 9.52 3.13 -7.93
C ASN A 83 8.61 2.98 -9.16
N GLY A 84 7.32 3.34 -9.03
CA GLY A 84 6.37 3.46 -10.12
C GLY A 84 5.59 4.76 -10.02
N LEU A 85 5.46 5.45 -11.16
CA LEU A 85 4.55 6.58 -11.33
C LEU A 85 3.57 6.25 -12.44
N LEU A 86 2.28 6.39 -12.16
CA LEU A 86 1.21 6.14 -13.10
C LEU A 86 0.61 7.48 -13.53
N ASP A 87 0.72 7.83 -14.81
CA ASP A 87 0.03 9.00 -15.36
C ASP A 87 -1.49 8.78 -15.27
N ILE A 88 -2.16 9.67 -14.52
CA ILE A 88 -3.61 9.68 -14.35
C ILE A 88 -4.25 10.93 -14.96
N SER A 89 -3.53 11.69 -15.79
CA SER A 89 -3.99 12.95 -16.38
C SER A 89 -5.31 12.80 -17.12
N ALA A 90 -5.46 11.73 -17.89
CA ALA A 90 -6.68 11.44 -18.64
C ALA A 90 -7.90 11.08 -17.75
N VAL A 91 -7.67 10.68 -16.50
CA VAL A 91 -8.72 10.17 -15.60
C VAL A 91 -8.85 10.94 -14.28
N VAL A 92 -8.07 12.01 -14.09
CA VAL A 92 -8.09 12.81 -12.85
C VAL A 92 -9.48 13.37 -12.53
N ALA A 93 -10.24 13.78 -13.54
CA ALA A 93 -11.62 14.24 -13.36
C ALA A 93 -12.53 13.16 -12.76
N ARG A 94 -12.37 11.90 -13.22
CA ARG A 94 -13.10 10.74 -12.69
C ARG A 94 -12.69 10.44 -11.26
N LYS A 95 -11.39 10.52 -10.94
CA LYS A 95 -10.91 10.35 -9.56
C LYS A 95 -11.50 11.41 -8.63
N ARG A 96 -11.46 12.69 -9.02
CA ARG A 96 -12.08 13.79 -8.27
C ARG A 96 -13.58 13.60 -8.06
N GLN A 97 -14.29 13.04 -9.03
CA GLN A 97 -15.71 12.70 -8.88
C GLN A 97 -15.91 11.59 -7.84
N ALA A 98 -15.11 10.52 -7.91
CA ALA A 98 -15.20 9.43 -6.93
C ALA A 98 -14.90 9.91 -5.50
N MET A 99 -13.91 10.79 -5.32
CA MET A 99 -13.60 11.35 -3.99
C MET A 99 -14.75 12.19 -3.43
N ARG A 100 -15.43 12.98 -4.28
CA ARG A 100 -16.60 13.79 -3.88
C ARG A 100 -17.79 12.98 -3.37
N CYS A 101 -17.86 11.68 -3.65
CA CYS A 101 -18.93 10.82 -3.13
C CYS A 101 -18.85 10.58 -1.61
N PHE A 102 -17.72 10.88 -0.96
CA PHE A 102 -17.50 10.64 0.48
C PHE A 102 -17.77 11.90 1.33
N ALA A 103 -18.95 12.49 1.16
CA ALA A 103 -19.29 13.81 1.72
C ALA A 103 -19.10 13.92 3.25
N SER A 104 -19.46 12.88 4.03
CA SER A 104 -19.30 12.88 5.48
C SER A 104 -17.83 12.97 5.93
N GLN A 105 -16.93 12.31 5.20
CA GLN A 105 -15.50 12.30 5.50
C GLN A 105 -14.88 13.62 5.02
N LEU A 106 -15.31 14.13 3.87
CA LEU A 106 -14.87 15.44 3.37
C LEU A 106 -15.29 16.61 4.25
N ALA A 107 -16.41 16.48 4.98
CA ALA A 107 -16.81 17.47 5.99
C ALA A 107 -15.87 17.52 7.20
N GLN A 108 -15.15 16.43 7.49
CA GLN A 108 -14.16 16.37 8.58
C GLN A 108 -12.77 16.81 8.12
N GLN A 109 -12.38 16.43 6.90
CA GLN A 109 -11.06 16.72 6.35
C GLN A 109 -11.12 16.79 4.83
N ARG A 110 -10.51 17.83 4.23
CA ARG A 110 -10.41 18.01 2.78
C ARG A 110 -9.28 17.19 2.17
N TYR A 111 -9.33 15.88 2.38
CA TYR A 111 -8.32 14.95 1.85
C TYR A 111 -8.40 14.81 0.32
N ASP A 112 -9.51 15.22 -0.29
CA ASP A 112 -9.63 15.38 -1.74
C ASP A 112 -8.61 16.39 -2.29
N GLU A 113 -8.48 17.55 -1.66
CA GLU A 113 -7.51 18.58 -2.06
C GLU A 113 -6.07 18.14 -1.79
N GLN A 114 -5.84 17.45 -0.67
CA GLN A 114 -4.52 16.93 -0.29
C GLN A 114 -4.02 15.87 -1.29
N ILE A 115 -4.87 14.90 -1.65
CA ILE A 115 -4.54 13.86 -2.63
C ILE A 115 -4.38 14.45 -4.03
N ASP A 116 -5.22 15.41 -4.42
CA ASP A 116 -5.10 16.09 -5.71
C ASP A 116 -3.75 16.84 -5.83
N GLY A 117 -3.38 17.58 -4.78
CA GLY A 117 -2.09 18.26 -4.68
C GLY A 117 -0.91 17.28 -4.72
N LEU A 118 -1.00 16.16 -4.02
CA LEU A 118 0.01 15.10 -4.07
C LEU A 118 0.14 14.53 -5.48
N ASN A 119 -0.98 14.22 -6.16
CA ASN A 119 -0.93 13.67 -7.51
C ASN A 119 -0.38 14.68 -8.52
N ARG A 120 -0.69 15.97 -8.34
CA ARG A 120 -0.08 17.06 -9.13
C ARG A 120 1.43 17.12 -8.91
N TYR A 121 1.88 17.04 -7.66
CA TYR A 121 3.30 17.02 -7.31
C TYR A 121 4.04 15.83 -7.93
N ARG A 122 3.43 14.63 -7.94
CA ARG A 122 4.04 13.42 -8.52
C ARG A 122 4.29 13.50 -10.03
N ALA A 123 3.62 14.40 -10.74
CA ALA A 123 3.86 14.62 -12.18
C ALA A 123 5.16 15.39 -12.48
N TYR A 124 5.83 15.94 -11.46
CA TYR A 124 6.98 16.85 -11.62
C TYR A 124 8.09 16.31 -12.56
N THR A 125 8.34 15.00 -12.56
CA THR A 125 9.40 14.37 -13.37
C THR A 125 8.89 13.72 -14.66
N LEU A 126 7.60 13.87 -15.01
CA LEU A 126 6.96 13.14 -16.12
C LEU A 126 6.71 13.98 -17.38
N GLY A 127 7.33 15.16 -17.45
CA GLY A 127 7.23 16.07 -18.58
C GLY A 127 5.94 16.90 -18.61
N ALA A 128 5.91 17.89 -19.51
CA ALA A 128 4.88 18.94 -19.53
C ALA A 128 3.46 18.43 -19.87
N GLY A 129 3.33 17.32 -20.58
CA GLY A 129 2.04 16.71 -20.93
C GLY A 129 1.37 15.98 -19.75
N THR A 130 2.14 15.63 -18.73
CA THR A 130 1.62 14.90 -17.56
C THR A 130 1.20 15.89 -16.49
N THR A 131 -0.08 15.89 -16.17
CA THR A 131 -0.63 16.81 -15.17
C THR A 131 -0.70 16.23 -13.77
N HIS A 132 -1.00 14.94 -13.64
CA HIS A 132 -1.18 14.26 -12.36
C HIS A 132 -0.67 12.82 -12.48
N ALA A 133 -0.04 12.33 -11.42
CA ALA A 133 0.38 10.94 -11.33
C ALA A 133 0.08 10.33 -9.96
N GLU A 134 -0.23 9.05 -9.93
CA GLU A 134 -0.25 8.26 -8.71
C GLU A 134 1.11 7.58 -8.51
N ALA A 135 1.56 7.52 -7.26
CA ALA A 135 2.84 6.91 -6.92
C ALA A 135 2.62 5.55 -6.28
N TYR A 136 3.43 4.59 -6.70
CA TYR A 136 3.41 3.24 -6.21
C TYR A 136 4.81 2.78 -5.83
N TRP A 137 4.86 1.87 -4.88
CA TRP A 137 6.01 1.02 -4.67
C TRP A 137 5.67 -0.43 -5.00
N PHE A 138 6.45 -1.02 -5.92
CA PHE A 138 6.36 -2.40 -6.35
C PHE A 138 7.61 -3.15 -5.91
N PRO A 139 7.55 -4.01 -4.88
CA PRO A 139 8.70 -4.81 -4.47
C PRO A 139 9.03 -5.87 -5.53
N GLU A 140 10.32 -6.16 -5.67
CA GLU A 140 10.82 -7.24 -6.55
C GLU A 140 10.37 -8.62 -6.06
N ALA A 141 10.53 -9.66 -6.89
CA ALA A 141 10.03 -11.00 -6.58
C ALA A 141 10.57 -11.57 -5.25
N ASP A 142 11.85 -11.37 -4.97
CA ASP A 142 12.52 -11.76 -3.73
C ASP A 142 12.10 -10.92 -2.51
N GLU A 143 11.55 -9.73 -2.73
CA GLU A 143 11.13 -8.76 -1.71
C GLU A 143 9.66 -8.98 -1.28
N ARG A 144 8.93 -9.91 -1.89
CA ARG A 144 7.52 -10.20 -1.58
C ARG A 144 7.31 -11.44 -0.71
N ALA A 145 8.38 -12.11 -0.29
CA ALA A 145 8.34 -13.34 0.51
C ALA A 145 8.02 -13.09 2.00
N GLY A 146 7.01 -12.26 2.27
CA GLY A 146 6.54 -11.90 3.61
C GLY A 146 7.13 -10.60 4.13
N VAL A 147 6.70 -10.21 5.34
CA VAL A 147 6.97 -8.88 5.93
C VAL A 147 8.46 -8.56 6.01
N ALA A 148 9.29 -9.52 6.46
CA ALA A 148 10.73 -9.32 6.56
C ALA A 148 11.39 -9.10 5.19
N ALA A 149 10.94 -9.81 4.16
CA ALA A 149 11.44 -9.62 2.79
C ALA A 149 11.04 -8.25 2.24
N THR A 150 9.81 -7.82 2.50
CA THR A 150 9.32 -6.50 2.09
C THR A 150 10.09 -5.39 2.79
N LEU A 151 10.39 -5.52 4.09
CA LEU A 151 11.25 -4.57 4.80
C LEU A 151 12.66 -4.49 4.19
N ARG A 152 13.26 -5.63 3.81
CA ARG A 152 14.55 -5.62 3.10
C ARG A 152 14.46 -4.90 1.76
N GLY A 153 13.35 -5.05 1.03
CA GLY A 153 13.10 -4.32 -0.21
C GLY A 153 13.09 -2.81 -0.01
N LEU A 154 12.41 -2.30 1.02
CA LEU A 154 12.41 -0.88 1.37
C LEU A 154 13.82 -0.36 1.66
N VAL A 155 14.58 -1.12 2.45
CA VAL A 155 15.93 -0.74 2.86
C VAL A 155 16.87 -0.73 1.67
N LYS A 156 16.73 -1.70 0.77
CA LYS A 156 17.46 -1.74 -0.51
C LYS A 156 17.10 -0.57 -1.40
N GLN A 157 15.82 -0.18 -1.47
CA GLN A 157 15.40 1.00 -2.22
C GLN A 157 16.01 2.28 -1.63
N LEU A 158 16.05 2.39 -0.30
CA LEU A 158 16.67 3.54 0.38
C LEU A 158 18.18 3.57 0.14
N ALA A 159 18.86 2.43 0.26
CA ALA A 159 20.28 2.30 0.00
C ALA A 159 20.63 2.73 -1.44
N ARG A 160 19.85 2.28 -2.43
CA ARG A 160 19.97 2.72 -3.84
C ARG A 160 19.85 4.23 -3.99
N ARG A 161 18.93 4.87 -3.24
CA ARG A 161 18.73 6.33 -3.27
C ARG A 161 19.95 7.10 -2.76
N PHE A 162 20.65 6.55 -1.78
CA PHE A 162 21.89 7.10 -1.23
C PHE A 162 23.16 6.67 -1.98
N GLY A 163 23.05 5.79 -2.99
CA GLY A 163 24.20 5.25 -3.71
C GLY A 163 25.07 4.31 -2.86
N VAL A 164 24.49 3.68 -1.84
CA VAL A 164 25.19 2.73 -0.94
C VAL A 164 24.68 1.31 -1.10
N GLN A 165 25.49 0.33 -0.73
CA GLN A 165 25.01 -1.05 -0.61
C GLN A 165 24.10 -1.16 0.62
N ALA A 166 23.00 -1.90 0.48
CA ALA A 166 22.13 -2.19 1.61
C ALA A 166 22.90 -3.04 2.63
N MET A 167 23.18 -2.50 3.81
CA MET A 167 23.63 -3.33 4.93
C MET A 167 22.52 -4.31 5.27
N ALA A 168 22.86 -5.58 5.45
CA ALA A 168 21.90 -6.58 5.88
C ALA A 168 21.35 -6.18 7.25
N LEU A 169 20.07 -5.77 7.32
CA LEU A 169 19.37 -5.70 8.58
C LEU A 169 19.18 -7.15 9.06
N ALA A 170 19.89 -7.52 10.13
CA ALA A 170 19.52 -8.69 10.89
C ALA A 170 18.04 -8.54 11.30
N PRO A 171 17.22 -9.61 11.23
CA PRO A 171 15.87 -9.52 11.76
C PRO A 171 15.96 -9.10 13.23
N ALA A 172 15.18 -8.09 13.62
CA ALA A 172 14.99 -7.83 15.04
C ALA A 172 14.37 -9.11 15.64
N GLU A 173 15.04 -9.69 16.64
CA GLU A 173 14.42 -10.77 17.40
C GLU A 173 13.08 -10.26 17.94
N PRO A 174 12.02 -11.08 17.90
CA PRO A 174 10.77 -10.69 18.52
C PRO A 174 11.06 -10.44 20.00
N ASP A 175 10.79 -9.22 20.47
CA ASP A 175 10.82 -8.90 21.89
C ASP A 175 9.69 -9.68 22.57
N LEU A 176 10.02 -10.88 23.02
CA LEU A 176 9.14 -11.78 23.76
C LEU A 176 9.08 -11.43 25.25
N ASP A 177 9.69 -10.33 25.69
CA ASP A 177 9.71 -9.93 27.09
C ASP A 177 8.73 -8.77 27.39
N PRO A 178 7.49 -9.07 27.82
CA PRO A 178 6.53 -8.04 28.22
C PRO A 178 6.98 -7.21 29.44
N LYS A 179 8.11 -7.54 30.11
CA LYS A 179 8.59 -6.82 31.30
C LYS A 179 9.47 -5.60 31.01
N LYS A 180 9.86 -5.33 29.76
CA LYS A 180 10.63 -4.12 29.41
C LYS A 180 9.77 -2.87 29.15
N ARG A 181 8.45 -2.97 29.26
CA ARG A 181 7.52 -1.84 29.22
C ARG A 181 7.09 -1.45 30.63
N THR A 182 7.82 -0.54 31.26
CA THR A 182 7.39 0.20 32.44
C THR A 182 7.76 1.68 32.24
N PRO A 183 6.98 2.60 32.83
CA PRO A 183 6.33 3.72 32.14
C PRO A 183 7.25 4.82 31.61
#